data_AF-Q82QI9-F1
#
_entry.id   AF-Q82QI9-F1
#
_cell.length_a   1.000
_cell.length_b   1.000
_cell.length_c   1.000
_cell.angle_alpha   90.00
_cell.angle_beta   90.00
_cell.angle_gamma   90.00
#
_symmetry.space_group_name_H-M   'P 1'
#
loop_
_entity.id
_entity.type
_entity.pdbx_description
1 polymer ?
#
loop_
_entity_poly.entity_id
_entity_poly.type
_entity_poly.pdbx_seq_one_letter_code
_entity_poly.pdbx_strand_id
1 'polypeptide(L)'
;MQTLAAARRAAVRPPARAHLRRAEGRRGQRQQGRPPPAVTAEKADAVRTAYLDGQSIAALAREHGVSRGAIRTAVADLMPEHTTGPEDVPAPELPVLLDMPGKVADFLREADLPDDQRSALAGGVTVRRGQGYTLRVNAAPSIHRELLARSQPLDGAQAVPAQRKARREYENRVNALIAVGERS
;
A
#
# COMPACT_ATOMS: atom_id res chain seq x y z
N MET A 1 -13.33 -58.02 36.03
CA MET A 1 -13.79 -57.59 34.69
C MET A 1 -13.10 -56.28 34.38
N GLN A 2 -12.36 -55.99 33.31
CA GLN A 2 -11.73 -56.73 32.23
C GLN A 2 -10.75 -55.70 31.59
N THR A 3 -9.57 -56.16 31.18
CA THR A 3 -8.44 -55.44 30.57
C THR A 3 -8.67 -54.98 29.13
N LEU A 4 -7.98 -53.90 28.67
CA LEU A 4 -7.30 -53.67 27.35
C LEU A 4 -6.89 -52.18 27.26
N ALA A 5 -5.90 -51.67 26.51
CA ALA A 5 -4.61 -52.08 25.96
C ALA A 5 -4.02 -50.86 25.18
N ALA A 6 -2.70 -50.71 25.25
CA ALA A 6 -1.76 -50.22 24.22
C ALA A 6 -1.84 -48.79 23.61
N ALA A 7 -0.83 -47.98 23.98
CA ALA A 7 0.26 -47.39 23.16
C ALA A 7 -0.01 -46.61 21.85
N ARG A 8 0.59 -45.40 21.75
CA ARG A 8 1.38 -44.94 20.58
C ARG A 8 2.34 -43.78 20.92
N ARG A 9 3.56 -43.86 20.37
CA ARG A 9 4.75 -42.98 20.53
C ARG A 9 4.73 -41.75 19.61
N ALA A 10 5.36 -40.64 20.04
CA ALA A 10 6.36 -39.81 19.33
C ALA A 10 6.69 -38.58 20.23
N ALA A 11 7.88 -38.40 20.83
CA ALA A 11 9.21 -38.08 20.30
C ALA A 11 9.53 -36.56 20.22
N VAL A 12 10.62 -36.16 20.93
CA VAL A 12 11.52 -34.99 20.74
C VAL A 12 11.02 -33.61 21.26
N ARG A 13 11.40 -33.15 22.46
CA ARG A 13 12.65 -32.50 22.99
C ARG A 13 12.58 -30.95 22.99
N PRO A 14 12.77 -30.27 24.15
CA PRO A 14 12.54 -28.83 24.33
C PRO A 14 13.67 -27.93 23.77
N PRO A 15 13.39 -26.66 23.41
CA PRO A 15 14.44 -25.72 23.01
C PRO A 15 15.19 -25.17 24.23
N ALA A 16 16.37 -25.76 24.49
CA ALA A 16 17.41 -25.15 25.31
C ALA A 16 18.19 -24.12 24.46
N ARG A 17 17.86 -22.83 24.58
CA ARG A 17 18.72 -21.75 24.08
C ARG A 17 19.80 -21.45 25.13
N ALA A 18 20.89 -22.20 25.05
CA ALA A 18 22.12 -21.87 25.76
C ALA A 18 22.77 -20.62 25.15
N HIS A 19 23.06 -19.67 26.02
CA HIS A 19 23.74 -18.41 25.75
C HIS A 19 25.24 -18.68 25.75
N LEU A 20 25.93 -18.42 24.64
CA LEU A 20 27.39 -18.38 24.63
C LEU A 20 27.86 -16.99 24.23
N ARG A 21 28.35 -16.26 25.24
CA ARG A 21 29.30 -15.15 25.12
C ARG A 21 30.68 -15.81 25.31
N ARG A 22 31.74 -15.57 24.53
CA ARG A 22 32.58 -14.36 24.44
C ARG A 22 33.71 -14.65 23.43
N ALA A 23 34.20 -13.61 22.75
CA ALA A 23 35.60 -13.19 22.81
C ALA A 23 35.73 -11.74 22.34
N GLU A 24 36.67 -11.03 22.93
CA GLU A 24 36.84 -9.58 22.93
C GLU A 24 37.46 -9.03 21.65
N GLY A 25 37.19 -7.75 21.40
CA GLY A 25 37.90 -6.93 20.43
C GLY A 25 37.53 -5.47 20.59
N ARG A 26 37.99 -4.82 21.66
CA ARG A 26 38.13 -3.35 21.63
C ARG A 26 39.16 -3.02 20.56
N ARG A 27 38.77 -2.33 19.49
CA ARG A 27 39.57 -1.33 18.77
C ARG A 27 38.76 -0.75 17.62
N GLY A 28 38.48 0.55 17.71
CA GLY A 28 38.19 1.45 16.59
C GLY A 28 37.02 1.06 15.69
N GLN A 29 35.93 1.82 15.76
CA GLN A 29 34.89 1.82 14.74
C GLN A 29 35.49 2.30 13.41
N ARG A 30 36.19 1.40 12.71
CA ARG A 30 36.56 1.55 11.31
C ARG A 30 35.28 1.29 10.53
N GLN A 31 34.68 2.38 10.08
CA GLN A 31 33.63 2.40 9.08
C GLN A 31 34.14 1.62 7.85
N GLN A 32 33.72 0.37 7.70
CA GLN A 32 33.96 -0.43 6.50
C GLN A 32 32.63 -1.01 6.08
N GLY A 33 32.08 -0.46 5.00
CA GLY A 33 30.80 -0.88 4.43
C GLY A 33 30.25 0.03 3.32
N ARG A 34 30.82 1.23 3.10
CA ARG A 34 30.50 2.04 1.91
C ARG A 34 31.79 2.58 1.30
N PRO A 35 32.04 2.38 0.00
CA PRO A 35 33.03 3.19 -0.71
C PRO A 35 32.69 4.68 -0.47
N PRO A 36 33.65 5.56 -0.16
CA PRO A 36 33.36 6.99 -0.05
C PRO A 36 32.70 7.46 -1.34
N PRO A 37 31.65 8.30 -1.29
CA PRO A 37 31.11 8.87 -2.51
C PRO A 37 32.25 9.59 -3.23
N ALA A 38 32.42 9.30 -4.52
CA ALA A 38 33.46 9.93 -5.36
C ALA A 38 33.32 11.47 -5.42
N VAL A 39 32.18 11.99 -4.98
CA VAL A 39 31.87 13.39 -4.74
C VAL A 39 31.83 13.66 -3.25
N THR A 40 32.63 14.62 -2.78
CA THR A 40 32.45 15.22 -1.46
C THR A 40 31.08 15.91 -1.40
N ALA A 41 30.50 16.07 -0.21
CA ALA A 41 29.20 16.74 -0.06
C ALA A 41 29.21 18.14 -0.71
N GLU A 42 30.32 18.88 -0.56
CA GLU A 42 30.56 20.18 -1.21
C GLU A 42 30.49 20.10 -2.75
N LYS A 43 31.03 19.03 -3.35
CA LYS A 43 30.96 18.82 -4.82
C LYS A 43 29.56 18.43 -5.28
N ALA A 44 28.79 17.73 -4.45
CA ALA A 44 27.42 17.36 -4.77
C ALA A 44 26.50 18.59 -4.79
N ASP A 45 26.69 19.53 -3.86
CA ASP A 45 25.90 20.77 -3.82
C ASP A 45 26.24 21.68 -5.00
N ALA A 46 27.52 21.81 -5.38
CA ALA A 46 27.92 22.54 -6.58
C ALA A 46 27.29 21.95 -7.86
N VAL A 47 27.30 20.62 -8.00
CA VAL A 47 26.68 19.90 -9.12
C VAL A 47 25.17 20.13 -9.17
N ARG A 48 24.49 20.17 -8.02
CA ARG A 48 23.04 20.41 -7.93
C ARG A 48 22.67 21.82 -8.36
N THR A 49 23.38 22.84 -7.86
CA THR A 49 23.17 24.25 -8.26
C THR A 49 23.35 24.42 -9.76
N ALA A 50 24.44 23.87 -10.30
CA ALA A 50 24.77 24.00 -11.71
C ALA A 50 23.79 23.22 -12.64
N TYR A 51 23.22 22.11 -12.16
CA TYR A 51 22.14 21.40 -12.86
C TYR A 51 20.84 22.23 -12.92
N LEU A 52 20.48 22.94 -11.85
CA LEU A 52 19.34 23.86 -11.83
C LEU A 52 19.56 25.07 -12.75
N ASP A 53 20.81 25.52 -12.92
CA ASP A 53 21.20 26.55 -13.89
C ASP A 53 21.20 26.05 -15.35
N GLY A 54 20.78 24.80 -15.60
CA GLY A 54 20.56 24.24 -16.93
C GLY A 54 21.77 23.54 -17.54
N GLN A 55 22.84 23.30 -16.79
CA GLN A 55 23.98 22.54 -17.29
C GLN A 55 23.66 21.05 -17.42
N SER A 56 24.09 20.45 -18.53
CA SER A 56 23.87 19.02 -18.78
C SER A 56 24.73 18.11 -17.88
N ILE A 57 24.23 16.92 -17.57
CA ILE A 57 24.94 15.86 -16.83
C ILE A 57 26.33 15.55 -17.44
N ALA A 58 26.44 15.64 -18.77
CA ALA A 58 27.70 15.40 -19.47
C ALA A 58 28.73 16.51 -19.25
N ALA A 59 28.29 17.78 -19.18
CA ALA A 59 29.16 18.92 -18.88
C ALA A 59 29.68 18.86 -17.44
N LEU A 60 28.77 18.63 -16.48
CA LEU A 60 29.08 18.50 -15.06
C LEU A 60 30.09 17.37 -14.78
N ALA A 61 29.96 16.24 -15.46
CA ALA A 61 30.90 15.14 -15.35
C ALA A 61 32.32 15.51 -15.81
N ARG A 62 32.45 16.34 -16.85
CA ARG A 62 33.75 16.80 -17.36
C ARG A 62 34.37 17.86 -16.45
N GLU A 63 33.57 18.80 -15.99
CA GLU A 63 34.02 19.90 -15.13
C GLU A 63 34.50 19.41 -13.75
N HIS A 64 33.74 18.51 -13.13
CA HIS A 64 34.06 18.00 -11.80
C HIS A 64 34.94 16.74 -11.81
N GLY A 65 35.28 16.20 -13.00
CA GLY A 65 36.11 15.00 -13.15
C GLY A 65 35.46 13.73 -12.59
N VAL A 66 34.13 13.65 -12.56
CA VAL A 66 33.37 12.55 -11.96
C VAL A 66 32.56 11.81 -13.02
N SER A 67 32.20 10.56 -12.74
CA SER A 67 31.42 9.78 -13.69
C SER A 67 30.01 10.36 -13.85
N ARG A 68 29.43 10.22 -15.05
CA ARG A 68 28.04 10.61 -15.31
C ARG A 68 27.05 9.90 -14.38
N GLY A 69 27.36 8.67 -13.99
CA GLY A 69 26.57 7.92 -13.01
C GLY A 69 26.59 8.58 -11.63
N ALA A 70 27.74 9.08 -11.18
CA ALA A 70 27.86 9.81 -9.92
C ALA A 70 27.10 11.16 -9.95
N ILE A 71 27.17 11.88 -11.08
CA ILE A 71 26.34 13.09 -11.29
C ILE A 71 24.86 12.74 -11.25
N ARG A 72 24.42 11.68 -11.96
CA ARG A 72 23.02 11.22 -11.97
C ARG A 72 22.53 10.86 -10.56
N THR A 73 23.35 10.22 -9.74
CA THR A 73 23.02 9.96 -8.33
C THR A 73 22.91 11.25 -7.51
N ALA A 74 23.77 12.25 -7.76
CA ALA A 74 23.76 13.50 -7.01
C ALA A 74 22.56 14.40 -7.34
N VAL A 75 22.06 14.36 -8.58
CA VAL A 75 20.90 15.13 -9.06
C VAL A 75 19.60 14.31 -9.12
N ALA A 76 19.61 13.05 -8.69
CA ALA A 76 18.46 12.15 -8.77
C ALA A 76 17.20 12.77 -8.14
N ASP A 77 17.34 13.43 -7.00
CA ASP A 77 16.24 14.09 -6.28
C ASP A 77 15.68 15.32 -7.02
N LEU A 78 16.38 15.83 -8.04
CA LEU A 78 16.01 17.01 -8.84
C LEU A 78 15.49 16.64 -10.23
N MET A 79 15.53 15.37 -10.62
CA MET A 79 15.00 14.92 -11.90
C MET A 79 13.51 14.60 -11.76
N PRO A 80 12.61 15.19 -12.59
CA PRO A 80 11.17 14.93 -12.51
C PRO A 80 10.80 13.47 -12.84
N GLU A 81 11.68 12.75 -13.55
CA GLU A 81 11.53 11.32 -13.87
C GLU A 81 12.06 10.39 -12.76
N HIS A 82 12.61 10.96 -11.68
CA HIS A 82 13.11 10.22 -10.53
C HIS A 82 12.52 10.77 -9.23
N THR A 83 11.17 10.74 -9.13
CA THR A 83 10.55 10.55 -7.82
C THR A 83 11.17 9.32 -7.17
N THR A 84 11.80 9.57 -6.02
CA THR A 84 12.56 8.61 -5.24
C THR A 84 11.66 7.50 -4.70
N GLY A 85 11.97 6.27 -5.13
CA GLY A 85 11.33 5.04 -4.71
C GLY A 85 10.23 4.60 -5.68
N PRO A 86 10.01 3.30 -5.91
CA PRO A 86 8.63 2.90 -6.02
C PRO A 86 8.00 3.40 -4.71
N GLU A 87 7.25 4.51 -4.78
CA GLU A 87 5.94 4.43 -4.15
C GLU A 87 5.45 3.06 -4.56
N ASP A 88 5.19 2.22 -3.57
CA ASP A 88 4.49 0.97 -3.73
C ASP A 88 3.11 1.38 -4.24
N VAL A 89 3.04 1.83 -5.50
CA VAL A 89 1.85 1.99 -6.29
C VAL A 89 1.53 0.52 -6.49
N PRO A 90 0.61 -0.02 -5.68
CA PRO A 90 0.29 -1.42 -5.81
C PRO A 90 -0.10 -1.63 -7.27
N ALA A 91 0.34 -2.75 -7.84
CA ALA A 91 0.03 -3.09 -9.22
C ALA A 91 -1.45 -2.77 -9.49
N PRO A 92 -1.79 -2.13 -10.62
CA PRO A 92 -3.13 -1.58 -10.84
C PRO A 92 -4.16 -2.68 -10.60
N GLU A 93 -4.96 -2.51 -9.54
CA GLU A 93 -5.96 -3.49 -9.18
C GLU A 93 -7.01 -3.51 -10.30
N LEU A 94 -7.30 -4.70 -10.83
CA LEU A 94 -8.30 -4.83 -11.89
C LEU A 94 -9.68 -4.39 -11.35
N PRO A 95 -10.41 -3.51 -12.07
CA PRO A 95 -11.75 -3.12 -11.67
C PRO A 95 -12.68 -4.33 -11.54
N VAL A 96 -13.47 -4.33 -10.48
CA VAL A 96 -14.49 -5.34 -10.21
C VAL A 96 -15.86 -4.69 -10.20
N LEU A 97 -16.84 -5.44 -10.68
CA LEU A 97 -18.23 -5.00 -10.71
C LEU A 97 -18.90 -5.42 -9.39
N LEU A 98 -19.22 -4.45 -8.54
CA LEU A 98 -19.89 -4.70 -7.26
C LEU A 98 -21.24 -4.00 -7.18
N ASP A 99 -22.24 -4.74 -6.73
CA ASP A 99 -23.56 -4.22 -6.46
C ASP A 99 -23.55 -3.48 -5.10
N MET A 100 -23.88 -2.19 -5.10
CA MET A 100 -23.99 -1.33 -3.92
C MET A 100 -25.47 -1.05 -3.61
N PRO A 101 -25.95 -1.29 -2.37
CA PRO A 101 -27.31 -0.95 -1.98
C PRO A 101 -27.60 0.56 -2.12
N GLY A 102 -28.78 0.91 -2.65
CA GLY A 102 -29.14 2.30 -2.94
C GLY A 102 -29.02 3.25 -1.75
N LYS A 103 -29.35 2.80 -0.53
CA LYS A 103 -29.18 3.61 0.69
C LYS A 103 -27.72 3.97 1.00
N VAL A 104 -26.78 3.09 0.66
CA VAL A 104 -25.35 3.36 0.80
C VAL A 104 -24.90 4.32 -0.30
N ALA A 105 -25.38 4.10 -1.53
CA ALA A 105 -25.08 4.98 -2.67
C ALA A 105 -25.60 6.42 -2.45
N ASP A 106 -26.83 6.58 -1.95
CA ASP A 106 -27.43 7.88 -1.64
C ASP A 106 -26.58 8.62 -0.59
N PHE A 107 -26.24 7.95 0.52
CA PHE A 107 -25.39 8.52 1.56
C PHE A 107 -24.01 8.94 1.05
N LEU A 108 -23.36 8.11 0.23
CA LEU A 108 -22.03 8.40 -0.29
C LEU A 108 -22.03 9.54 -1.33
N ARG A 109 -23.13 9.74 -2.06
CA ARG A 109 -23.26 10.88 -2.98
C ARG A 109 -23.38 12.22 -2.25
N GLU A 110 -23.91 12.22 -1.04
CA GLU A 110 -24.00 13.40 -0.17
C GLU A 110 -22.69 13.64 0.61
N ALA A 111 -21.82 12.63 0.71
CA ALA A 111 -20.55 12.74 1.39
C ALA A 111 -19.50 13.50 0.56
N ASP A 112 -18.55 14.13 1.25
CA ASP A 112 -17.38 14.71 0.60
C ASP A 112 -16.39 13.58 0.24
N LEU A 113 -16.32 13.28 -1.07
CA LEU A 113 -15.54 12.20 -1.64
C LEU A 113 -14.42 12.75 -2.54
N PRO A 114 -13.24 12.10 -2.55
CA PRO A 114 -12.23 12.33 -3.57
C PRO A 114 -12.77 12.01 -4.98
N ASP A 115 -12.13 12.59 -6.00
CA ASP A 115 -12.65 12.60 -7.36
C ASP A 115 -12.76 11.20 -8.00
N ASP A 116 -11.85 10.29 -7.67
CA ASP A 116 -11.88 8.89 -8.11
C ASP A 116 -13.10 8.12 -7.57
N GLN A 117 -13.39 8.28 -6.28
CA GLN A 117 -14.55 7.70 -5.61
C GLN A 117 -15.85 8.30 -6.14
N ARG A 118 -15.90 9.62 -6.33
CA ARG A 118 -17.04 10.33 -6.92
C ARG A 118 -17.28 9.86 -8.36
N SER A 119 -16.22 9.73 -9.14
CA SER A 119 -16.28 9.25 -10.53
C SER A 119 -16.78 7.81 -10.61
N ALA A 120 -16.34 6.93 -9.69
CA ALA A 120 -16.83 5.56 -9.60
C ALA A 120 -18.34 5.49 -9.33
N LEU A 121 -18.87 6.33 -8.43
CA LEU A 121 -20.30 6.41 -8.16
C LEU A 121 -21.10 7.02 -9.31
N ALA A 122 -20.53 8.01 -10.00
CA ALA A 122 -21.14 8.67 -11.15
C ALA A 122 -21.23 7.74 -12.37
N GLY A 123 -20.20 6.92 -12.60
CA GLY A 123 -20.19 5.89 -13.63
C GLY A 123 -21.03 4.65 -13.31
N GLY A 124 -21.59 4.55 -12.09
CA GLY A 124 -22.36 3.39 -11.65
C GLY A 124 -23.72 3.27 -12.37
N VAL A 125 -24.11 2.03 -12.68
CA VAL A 125 -25.40 1.74 -13.34
C VAL A 125 -26.47 1.46 -12.31
N THR A 126 -27.55 2.24 -12.32
CA THR A 126 -28.67 2.04 -11.39
C THR A 126 -29.61 0.93 -11.89
N VAL A 127 -29.84 -0.09 -11.07
CA VAL A 127 -30.79 -1.19 -11.32
C VAL A 127 -31.95 -1.08 -10.32
N ARG A 128 -33.18 -0.92 -10.82
CA ARG A 128 -34.38 -0.85 -9.97
C ARG A 128 -34.72 -2.21 -9.38
N ARG A 129 -35.04 -2.24 -8.08
CA ARG A 129 -35.36 -3.45 -7.30
C ARG A 129 -36.52 -3.17 -6.35
N GLY A 130 -37.75 -3.42 -6.80
CA GLY A 130 -38.95 -3.14 -5.99
C GLY A 130 -39.01 -1.68 -5.52
N GLN A 131 -39.17 -1.46 -4.22
CA GLN A 131 -39.17 -0.12 -3.60
C GLN A 131 -37.77 0.52 -3.49
N GLY A 132 -36.71 -0.20 -3.86
CA GLY A 132 -35.33 0.28 -3.79
C GLY A 132 -34.60 0.19 -5.12
N TYR A 133 -33.29 0.41 -5.05
CA TYR A 133 -32.40 0.21 -6.18
C TYR A 133 -31.04 -0.30 -5.71
N THR A 134 -30.27 -0.82 -6.64
CA THR A 134 -28.86 -1.19 -6.46
C THR A 134 -28.05 -0.42 -7.48
N LEU A 135 -26.96 0.20 -7.04
CA LEU A 135 -26.00 0.84 -7.92
C LEU A 135 -24.89 -0.15 -8.23
N ARG A 136 -24.73 -0.52 -9.49
CA ARG A 136 -23.65 -1.40 -9.93
C ARG A 136 -22.43 -0.56 -10.26
N VAL A 137 -21.42 -0.64 -9.41
CA VAL A 137 -20.20 0.18 -9.47
C VAL A 137 -19.06 -0.69 -10.00
N ASN A 138 -18.35 -0.20 -11.02
CA ASN A 138 -17.15 -0.83 -11.55
C ASN A 138 -15.93 -0.04 -11.07
N ALA A 139 -15.21 -0.54 -10.07
CA ALA A 139 -14.07 0.16 -9.49
C ALA A 139 -13.02 -0.83 -8.97
N ALA A 140 -11.82 -0.32 -8.68
CA ALA A 140 -10.80 -1.11 -8.00
C ALA A 140 -11.31 -1.60 -6.62
N PRO A 141 -10.94 -2.81 -6.16
CA PRO A 141 -11.23 -3.29 -4.82
C PRO A 141 -10.88 -2.30 -3.70
N SER A 142 -9.77 -1.56 -3.81
CA SER A 142 -9.38 -0.48 -2.90
C SER A 142 -10.47 0.59 -2.76
N ILE A 143 -11.00 1.10 -3.88
CA ILE A 143 -12.09 2.07 -3.92
C ILE A 143 -13.35 1.49 -3.25
N HIS A 144 -13.67 0.21 -3.48
CA HIS A 144 -14.79 -0.43 -2.79
C HIS A 144 -14.63 -0.47 -1.27
N ARG A 145 -13.42 -0.74 -0.77
CA ARG A 145 -13.08 -0.73 0.67
C ARG A 145 -13.15 0.69 1.24
N GLU A 146 -12.66 1.69 0.53
CA GLU A 146 -12.72 3.09 0.95
C GLU A 146 -14.15 3.60 1.02
N LEU A 147 -14.98 3.31 0.01
CA LEU A 147 -16.41 3.63 0.02
C LEU A 147 -17.12 2.93 1.20
N LEU A 148 -16.74 1.69 1.52
CA LEU A 148 -17.27 0.98 2.69
C LEU A 148 -16.86 1.67 4.00
N ALA A 149 -15.59 2.07 4.13
CA ALA A 149 -15.11 2.78 5.31
C ALA A 149 -15.85 4.11 5.51
N ARG A 150 -16.05 4.89 4.43
CA ARG A 150 -16.82 6.14 4.49
C ARG A 150 -18.29 5.94 4.84
N SER A 151 -18.86 4.78 4.53
CA SER A 151 -20.23 4.42 4.92
C SER A 151 -20.38 4.03 6.40
N GLN A 152 -19.31 4.04 7.21
CA GLN A 152 -19.34 3.71 8.65
C GLN A 152 -20.47 4.41 9.45
N PRO A 153 -20.81 5.69 9.23
CA PRO A 153 -21.88 6.36 9.98
C PRO A 153 -23.25 5.69 9.85
N LEU A 154 -23.49 4.94 8.76
CA LEU A 154 -24.72 4.18 8.56
C LEU A 154 -24.87 2.96 9.50
N ASP A 155 -23.84 2.63 10.27
CA ASP A 155 -23.88 1.61 11.34
C ASP A 155 -24.11 2.19 12.74
N GLY A 156 -24.09 3.53 12.86
CA GLY A 156 -24.16 4.21 14.16
C GLY A 156 -25.52 4.13 14.83
N ALA A 157 -25.58 4.54 16.09
CA ALA A 157 -26.81 4.55 16.90
C ALA A 157 -27.95 5.40 16.28
N GLN A 158 -27.58 6.45 15.53
CA GLN A 158 -28.52 7.36 14.85
C GLN A 158 -29.01 6.82 13.49
N ALA A 159 -28.43 5.76 12.96
CA ALA A 159 -28.84 5.19 11.68
C ALA A 159 -30.21 4.50 11.80
N VAL A 160 -31.02 4.55 10.74
CA VAL A 160 -32.27 3.76 10.71
C VAL A 160 -31.99 2.29 10.41
N PRO A 161 -32.86 1.33 10.80
CA PRO A 161 -32.64 -0.10 10.56
C PRO A 161 -32.33 -0.46 9.10
N ALA A 162 -32.97 0.22 8.15
CA ALA A 162 -32.74 0.02 6.72
C ALA A 162 -31.33 0.44 6.27
N GLN A 163 -30.76 1.50 6.85
CA GLN A 163 -29.39 1.95 6.56
C GLN A 163 -28.36 0.95 7.08
N ARG A 164 -28.52 0.49 8.33
CA ARG A 164 -27.65 -0.55 8.91
C ARG A 164 -27.66 -1.80 8.05
N LYS A 165 -28.84 -2.29 7.67
CA LYS A 165 -28.97 -3.47 6.80
C LYS A 165 -28.26 -3.26 5.45
N ALA A 166 -28.47 -2.11 4.81
CA ALA A 166 -27.84 -1.79 3.54
C ALA A 166 -26.31 -1.72 3.65
N ARG A 167 -25.77 -1.13 4.72
CA ARG A 167 -24.33 -1.12 4.97
C ARG A 167 -23.77 -2.52 5.18
N ARG A 168 -24.43 -3.34 6.02
CA ARG A 168 -24.01 -4.74 6.26
C ARG A 168 -24.02 -5.59 5.00
N GLU A 169 -25.02 -5.39 4.15
CA GLU A 169 -25.07 -6.05 2.85
C GLU A 169 -23.90 -5.62 1.94
N TYR A 170 -23.55 -4.34 1.92
CA TYR A 170 -22.39 -3.85 1.17
C TYR A 170 -21.07 -4.40 1.73
N GLU A 171 -20.90 -4.38 3.06
CA GLU A 171 -19.77 -4.95 3.77
C GLU A 171 -19.56 -6.43 3.41
N ASN A 172 -20.61 -7.24 3.44
CA ASN A 172 -20.55 -8.66 3.08
C ASN A 172 -20.07 -8.87 1.64
N ARG A 173 -20.53 -8.03 0.71
CA ARG A 173 -20.13 -8.09 -0.71
C ARG A 173 -18.66 -7.70 -0.91
N VAL A 174 -18.20 -6.66 -0.21
CA VAL A 174 -16.78 -6.25 -0.23
C VAL A 174 -15.89 -7.32 0.40
N ASN A 175 -16.30 -7.92 1.52
CA ASN A 175 -15.54 -9.01 2.15
C ASN A 175 -15.48 -10.26 1.25
N ALA A 176 -16.54 -10.54 0.49
CA ALA A 176 -16.55 -11.64 -0.48
C ALA A 176 -15.55 -11.43 -1.62
N LEU A 177 -15.28 -10.18 -2.05
CA LEU A 177 -14.23 -9.88 -3.03
C LEU A 177 -12.84 -10.26 -2.50
N ILE A 178 -12.56 -9.97 -1.23
CA ILE A 178 -11.28 -10.28 -0.59
C ILE A 178 -11.05 -11.79 -0.56
N ALA A 179 -12.07 -12.56 -0.18
CA ALA A 179 -12.00 -14.02 -0.16
C ALA A 179 -11.85 -14.66 -1.56
N VAL A 180 -12.19 -13.96 -2.64
CA VAL A 180 -11.95 -14.43 -4.02
C VAL A 180 -10.50 -14.16 -4.46
N GLY A 181 -9.93 -13.02 -4.06
CA GLY A 181 -8.54 -12.67 -4.35
C GLY A 181 -7.50 -13.59 -3.69
N GLU A 182 -7.82 -14.20 -2.54
CA GLU A 182 -6.93 -15.12 -1.82
C GLU A 182 -6.89 -16.56 -2.41
N ARG A 183 -7.76 -16.88 -3.38
CA ARG A 183 -7.88 -18.22 -3.97
C ARG A 183 -7.30 -18.34 -5.39
N SER A 184 -6.76 -17.26 -5.94
CA SER A 184 -6.17 -17.20 -7.29
C SER A 184 -4.65 -17.08 -7.20
#